data_AF-A0A973I270-F1
#
_entry.id   AF-A0A973I270-F1
#
_cell.length_a   1.000
_cell.length_b   1.000
_cell.length_c   1.000
_cell.angle_alpha   90.00
_cell.angle_beta   90.00
_cell.angle_gamma   90.00
#
_symmetry.space_group_name_H-M   'P 1'
#
loop_
_entity.id
_entity.type
_entity.pdbx_description
1 polymer ?
#
loop_
_entity_poly.entity_id
_entity_poly.type
_entity_poly.pdbx_seq_one_letter_code
_entity_poly.pdbx_strand_id
1 'polypeptide(L)'
;FACGVTPKFVRARIFDYSASALSADVSDFDVTDYQTDYENFNIDIGFARETADGWIIGMVGKNLIEQQYKGYRRDPVTQVIEPTGNVITISPTIQVGAARQEEWGTFAVDFDLQETEGFNGLPGSQYLSTGVELDPWGWGQLRAGYRANLSDSERSVLSAGIGLSPFGIHVDLAVAGNENEMGAAAQFGFRF
;
A
#
# COMPACT_ATOMS: atom_id res chain seq x y z
N PHE A 1 24.38 -10.71 1.36
CA PHE A 1 23.13 -11.17 1.97
C PHE A 1 22.77 -10.19 3.06
N ALA A 2 21.53 -9.72 3.07
CA ALA A 2 20.99 -8.79 4.04
C ALA A 2 19.67 -9.33 4.58
N CYS A 3 19.40 -9.08 5.86
CA CYS A 3 18.13 -9.33 6.51
C CYS A 3 17.67 -8.05 7.20
N GLY A 4 16.37 -7.78 7.16
CA GLY A 4 15.75 -6.64 7.82
C GLY A 4 14.52 -7.08 8.60
N VAL A 5 14.30 -6.44 9.74
CA VAL A 5 13.10 -6.62 10.56
C VAL A 5 12.54 -5.25 10.84
N THR A 6 11.26 -5.04 10.52
CA THR A 6 10.58 -3.76 10.69
C THR A 6 9.40 -3.94 11.64
N PRO A 7 9.54 -3.57 12.93
CA PRO A 7 8.40 -3.50 13.83
C PRO A 7 7.50 -2.32 13.45
N LYS A 8 6.19 -2.49 13.59
CA LYS A 8 5.17 -1.49 13.26
C LYS A 8 4.21 -1.33 14.42
N PHE A 9 3.97 -0.08 14.82
CA PHE A 9 2.84 0.27 15.66
C PHE A 9 1.74 0.80 14.74
N VAL A 10 0.57 0.18 14.79
CA VAL A 10 -0.55 0.44 13.88
C VAL A 10 -1.70 1.01 14.69
N ARG A 11 -2.20 2.17 14.28
CA ARG A 11 -3.45 2.73 14.76
C ARG A 11 -4.47 2.70 13.63
N ALA A 12 -5.57 1.98 13.82
CA ALA A 12 -6.66 1.92 12.85
C ALA A 12 -7.90 2.61 13.43
N ARG A 13 -8.55 3.42 12.60
CA ARG A 13 -9.80 4.09 12.93
C ARG A 13 -10.85 3.73 11.88
N ILE A 14 -11.88 3.03 12.31
CA ILE A 14 -13.01 2.65 11.47
C ILE A 14 -14.13 3.65 11.69
N PHE A 15 -14.71 4.14 10.60
CA PHE A 15 -15.97 4.87 10.60
C PHE A 15 -17.02 4.01 9.88
N ASP A 16 -18.04 3.57 10.60
CA ASP A 16 -19.10 2.72 10.07
C ASP A 16 -20.47 3.41 10.21
N TYR A 17 -20.83 4.17 9.17
CA TYR A 17 -22.06 4.93 9.12
C TYR A 17 -23.05 4.28 8.13
N SER A 18 -24.30 4.11 8.56
CA SER A 18 -25.40 3.73 7.68
C SER A 18 -26.61 4.61 7.99
N ALA A 19 -27.10 5.29 6.95
CA ALA A 19 -28.27 6.15 7.01
C ALA A 19 -29.50 5.37 6.54
N SER A 20 -30.60 5.43 7.31
CA SER A 20 -31.92 5.00 6.86
C SER A 20 -32.75 6.23 6.47
N ALA A 21 -33.45 6.17 5.33
CA ALA A 21 -34.31 7.25 4.84
C ALA A 21 -35.47 7.62 5.79
N LEU A 22 -35.72 6.80 6.81
CA LEU A 22 -36.77 6.98 7.82
C LEU A 22 -36.28 7.64 9.13
N SER A 23 -34.98 7.86 9.32
CA SER A 23 -34.40 8.30 10.60
C SER A 23 -33.42 9.48 10.47
N ALA A 24 -33.51 10.25 9.39
CA ALA A 24 -32.64 11.41 9.17
C ALA A 24 -33.15 12.63 9.96
N ASP A 25 -33.00 12.60 11.28
CA ASP A 25 -32.98 13.82 12.10
C ASP A 25 -31.54 14.30 12.20
N VAL A 26 -31.25 15.43 11.57
CA VAL A 26 -29.88 15.97 11.38
C VAL A 26 -29.35 16.68 12.65
N SER A 27 -30.12 16.67 13.73
CA SER A 27 -29.83 17.45 14.94
C SER A 27 -28.93 16.77 15.99
N ASP A 28 -28.77 15.43 15.97
CA ASP A 28 -28.01 14.65 16.98
C ASP A 28 -26.91 13.76 16.37
N PHE A 29 -26.26 14.20 15.29
CA PHE A 29 -25.15 13.45 14.68
C PHE A 29 -23.84 13.66 15.46
N ASP A 30 -23.41 12.66 16.24
CA ASP A 30 -22.06 12.58 16.82
C ASP A 30 -21.21 11.54 16.07
N VAL A 31 -20.09 11.99 15.51
CA VAL A 31 -19.14 11.14 14.76
C VAL A 31 -18.59 10.00 15.62
N THR A 32 -18.53 10.18 16.95
CA THR A 32 -18.00 9.17 17.87
C THR A 32 -18.88 7.93 18.00
N ASP A 33 -20.18 8.02 17.68
CA ASP A 33 -21.12 6.89 17.74
C ASP A 33 -20.93 5.85 16.63
N TYR A 34 -20.11 6.19 15.64
CA TYR A 34 -19.77 5.38 14.47
C TYR A 34 -18.27 5.10 14.34
N GLN A 35 -17.48 5.52 15.35
CA GLN A 35 -16.03 5.43 15.33
C GLN A 35 -15.54 4.28 16.23
N THR A 36 -14.65 3.45 15.71
CA THR A 36 -13.90 2.48 16.51
C THR A 36 -12.40 2.66 16.29
N ASP A 37 -11.65 2.85 17.39
CA ASP A 37 -10.19 2.96 17.37
C ASP A 37 -9.54 1.65 17.83
N TYR A 38 -8.46 1.28 17.16
CA TYR A 38 -7.63 0.12 17.46
C TYR A 38 -6.16 0.50 17.51
N GLU A 39 -5.41 -0.13 18.41
CA GLU A 39 -3.96 0.01 18.54
C GLU A 39 -3.32 -1.36 18.64
N ASN A 40 -2.43 -1.67 17.70
CA ASN A 40 -1.87 -3.00 17.54
C ASN A 40 -0.39 -2.92 17.16
N PHE A 41 0.32 -4.03 17.36
CA PHE A 41 1.67 -4.21 16.87
C PHE A 41 1.69 -5.18 15.68
N ASN A 42 2.58 -4.93 14.74
CA ASN A 42 2.86 -5.82 13.63
C ASN A 42 4.36 -5.85 13.33
N ILE A 43 4.79 -6.77 12.47
CA ILE A 43 6.18 -6.99 12.12
C ILE A 43 6.30 -7.44 10.66
N ASP A 44 7.28 -6.89 9.97
CA ASP A 44 7.68 -7.32 8.65
C ASP A 44 9.11 -7.88 8.72
N ILE A 45 9.39 -8.91 7.92
CA ILE A 45 10.72 -9.52 7.82
C ILE A 45 11.09 -9.63 6.35
N GLY A 46 12.26 -9.11 5.99
CA GLY A 46 12.79 -9.11 4.63
C GLY A 46 14.16 -9.74 4.52
N PHE A 47 14.42 -10.38 3.39
CA PHE A 47 15.72 -10.92 3.02
C PHE A 47 16.06 -10.45 1.61
N ALA A 48 17.32 -10.09 1.39
CA ALA A 48 17.83 -9.71 0.08
C ALA A 48 19.24 -10.27 -0.14
N ARG A 49 19.55 -10.60 -1.39
CA ARG A 49 20.87 -11.07 -1.78
C ARG A 49 21.20 -10.58 -3.18
N GLU A 50 22.37 -9.98 -3.31
CA GLU A 50 23.04 -9.78 -4.58
C GLU A 50 23.78 -11.06 -5.00
N THR A 51 23.59 -11.49 -6.24
CA THR A 51 24.27 -12.63 -6.85
C THR A 51 25.56 -12.17 -7.53
N ALA A 52 26.44 -13.11 -7.85
CA ALA A 52 27.70 -12.78 -8.55
C ALA A 52 27.46 -12.21 -9.97
N ASP A 53 26.28 -12.47 -10.54
CA ASP A 53 25.91 -12.04 -11.89
C ASP A 53 25.19 -10.68 -11.92
N GLY A 54 25.23 -9.91 -10.80
CA GLY A 54 24.64 -8.57 -10.71
C GLY A 54 23.13 -8.52 -10.49
N TRP A 55 22.49 -9.65 -10.20
CA TRP A 55 21.08 -9.69 -9.83
C TRP A 55 20.89 -9.49 -8.33
N ILE A 56 19.91 -8.69 -7.97
CA ILE A 56 19.43 -8.55 -6.59
C ILE A 56 18.12 -9.32 -6.50
N ILE A 57 18.08 -10.36 -5.67
CA ILE A 57 16.85 -11.10 -5.37
C ILE A 57 16.41 -10.82 -3.94
N GLY A 58 15.11 -10.73 -3.72
CA GLY A 58 14.54 -10.41 -2.43
C GLY A 58 13.24 -11.13 -2.15
N MET A 59 12.94 -11.28 -0.87
CA MET A 59 11.63 -11.68 -0.39
C MET A 59 11.29 -10.91 0.87
N VAL A 60 10.00 -10.61 1.07
CA VAL A 60 9.51 -9.95 2.27
C VAL A 60 8.18 -10.56 2.69
N GLY A 61 8.10 -10.92 3.97
CA GLY A 61 6.85 -11.20 4.65
C GLY A 61 6.37 -9.94 5.34
N LYS A 62 5.21 -9.42 4.96
CA LYS A 62 4.60 -8.22 5.55
C LYS A 62 3.41 -8.63 6.42
N ASN A 63 3.15 -7.84 7.45
CA ASN A 63 2.04 -8.00 8.36
C ASN A 63 1.98 -9.40 9.01
N LEU A 64 3.11 -9.92 9.50
CA LEU A 64 3.23 -11.30 9.99
C LEU A 64 2.33 -11.65 11.18
N ILE A 65 1.74 -10.65 11.83
CA ILE A 65 0.70 -10.83 12.84
C ILE A 65 -0.63 -10.41 12.20
N GLU A 66 -1.55 -11.35 12.01
CA GLU A 66 -2.89 -11.04 11.51
C GLU A 66 -3.62 -10.10 12.46
N GLN A 67 -4.29 -9.08 11.91
CA GLN A 67 -5.09 -8.13 12.67
C GLN A 67 -6.49 -8.04 12.08
N GLN A 68 -7.51 -8.05 12.94
CA GLN A 68 -8.91 -7.91 12.55
C GLN A 68 -9.50 -6.68 13.24
N TYR A 69 -10.08 -5.79 12.44
CA TYR A 69 -10.71 -4.56 12.89
C TYR A 69 -12.20 -4.64 12.61
N LYS A 70 -13.01 -4.60 13.66
CA LYS A 70 -14.47 -4.76 13.57
C LYS A 70 -15.14 -3.40 13.65
N GLY A 71 -16.10 -3.15 12.77
CA GLY A 71 -16.96 -1.99 12.89
C GLY A 71 -17.92 -2.15 14.06
N TYR A 72 -18.05 -1.11 14.88
CA TYR A 72 -19.10 -1.00 15.88
C TYR A 72 -19.89 0.28 15.64
N ARG A 73 -21.19 0.21 15.94
CA ARG A 73 -22.11 1.32 15.75
C ARG A 73 -23.14 1.34 16.88
N ARG A 74 -23.56 2.54 17.30
CA ARG A 74 -24.72 2.71 18.17
C ARG A 74 -26.02 2.40 17.42
N ASP A 75 -26.80 1.46 17.92
CA ASP A 75 -28.15 1.20 17.42
C ASP A 75 -29.07 2.41 17.72
N PRO A 76 -29.77 2.96 16.72
CA PRO A 76 -30.57 4.18 16.89
C PRO A 76 -31.80 3.97 17.81
N VAL A 77 -32.29 2.74 17.95
CA VAL A 77 -33.47 2.40 18.75
C VAL A 77 -33.08 2.00 20.17
N THR A 78 -32.10 1.11 20.33
CA THR A 78 -31.69 0.57 21.64
C THR A 78 -30.62 1.41 22.33
N GLN A 79 -29.94 2.30 21.59
CA GLN A 79 -28.83 3.14 22.05
C GLN A 79 -27.60 2.34 22.54
N VAL A 80 -27.56 1.03 22.27
CA VAL A 80 -26.44 0.12 22.60
C VAL A 80 -25.44 0.08 21.45
N ILE A 81 -24.14 -0.03 21.76
CA ILE A 81 -23.08 -0.22 20.76
C ILE A 81 -23.04 -1.70 20.36
N GLU A 82 -23.27 -1.98 19.09
CA GLU A 82 -23.30 -3.34 18.53
C GLU A 82 -22.33 -3.48 17.35
N PRO A 83 -21.77 -4.68 17.12
CA PRO A 83 -20.93 -4.93 15.95
C PRO A 83 -21.77 -4.83 14.67
N THR A 84 -21.26 -4.13 13.67
CA THR A 84 -21.97 -3.96 12.38
C THR A 84 -21.90 -5.21 11.50
N GLY A 85 -21.04 -6.17 11.87
CA GLY A 85 -20.70 -7.33 11.04
C GLY A 85 -19.60 -7.05 10.02
N ASN A 86 -19.22 -5.78 9.82
CA ASN A 86 -18.12 -5.39 8.96
C ASN A 86 -16.78 -5.67 9.66
N VAL A 87 -15.91 -6.43 9.00
CA VAL A 87 -14.58 -6.76 9.52
C VAL A 87 -13.55 -6.46 8.43
N ILE A 88 -12.54 -5.67 8.79
CA ILE A 88 -11.35 -5.44 7.97
C ILE A 88 -10.25 -6.33 8.52
N THR A 89 -9.80 -7.30 7.74
CA THR A 89 -8.69 -8.18 8.08
C THR A 89 -7.42 -7.70 7.37
N ILE A 90 -6.34 -7.56 8.11
CA ILE A 90 -4.99 -7.40 7.56
C ILE A 90 -4.26 -8.72 7.78
N SER A 91 -4.19 -9.52 6.72
CA SER A 91 -3.53 -10.82 6.72
C SER A 91 -2.04 -10.72 6.36
N PRO A 92 -1.21 -11.67 6.82
CA PRO A 92 0.17 -11.77 6.38
C PRO A 92 0.29 -11.95 4.86
N THR A 93 1.16 -11.18 4.22
CA THR A 93 1.46 -11.31 2.79
C THR A 93 2.92 -11.64 2.57
N ILE A 94 3.21 -12.31 1.44
CA ILE A 94 4.59 -12.61 1.05
C ILE A 94 4.79 -12.08 -0.37
N GLN A 95 5.84 -11.31 -0.56
CA GLN A 95 6.24 -10.75 -1.84
C GLN A 95 7.67 -11.19 -2.15
N VAL A 96 7.93 -11.51 -3.41
CA VAL A 96 9.27 -11.82 -3.94
C VAL A 96 9.60 -10.85 -5.06
N GLY A 97 10.88 -10.54 -5.21
CA GLY A 97 11.33 -9.60 -6.22
C GLY A 97 12.71 -9.91 -6.76
N ALA A 98 12.97 -9.44 -7.97
CA ALA A 98 14.27 -9.48 -8.60
C ALA A 98 14.53 -8.15 -9.31
N ALA A 99 15.74 -7.63 -9.15
CA ALA A 99 16.20 -6.44 -9.83
C ALA A 99 17.58 -6.67 -10.41
N ARG A 100 17.91 -5.90 -11.44
CA ARG A 100 19.23 -5.89 -12.07
C ARG A 100 19.63 -4.47 -12.36
N GLN A 101 20.83 -4.12 -11.90
CA GLN A 101 21.42 -2.82 -12.13
C GLN A 101 22.41 -2.92 -13.31
N GLU A 102 22.26 -1.99 -14.24
CA GLU A 102 23.15 -1.79 -15.39
C GLU A 102 23.71 -0.36 -15.30
N GLU A 103 24.70 -0.03 -16.14
CA GLU A 103 25.32 1.32 -16.15
C GLU A 103 24.31 2.43 -16.49
N TRP A 104 23.31 2.13 -17.32
CA TRP A 104 22.34 3.08 -17.83
C TRP A 104 21.03 3.12 -17.03
N GLY A 105 20.82 2.17 -16.12
CA GLY A 105 19.54 2.04 -15.43
C GLY A 105 19.38 0.77 -14.60
N THR A 106 18.21 0.64 -13.99
CA THR A 106 17.81 -0.51 -13.19
C THR A 106 16.48 -1.04 -13.69
N PHE A 107 16.37 -2.36 -13.83
CA PHE A 107 15.11 -3.04 -14.08
C PHE A 107 14.70 -3.86 -12.86
N ALA A 108 13.43 -3.87 -12.52
CA ALA A 108 12.89 -4.63 -11.39
C ALA A 108 11.55 -5.29 -11.72
N VAL A 109 11.31 -6.43 -11.08
CA VAL A 109 10.04 -7.14 -11.06
C VAL A 109 9.73 -7.63 -9.65
N ASP A 110 8.51 -7.44 -9.21
CA ASP A 110 7.99 -7.88 -7.92
C ASP A 110 6.68 -8.63 -8.11
N PHE A 111 6.49 -9.70 -7.34
CA PHE A 111 5.30 -10.54 -7.40
C PHE A 111 4.82 -10.89 -5.99
N ASP A 112 3.53 -10.67 -5.77
CA ASP A 112 2.87 -11.07 -4.54
C ASP A 112 2.47 -12.55 -4.63
N LEU A 113 3.00 -13.38 -3.72
CA LEU A 113 2.76 -14.84 -3.73
C LEU A 113 1.33 -15.21 -3.31
N GLN A 114 0.64 -14.29 -2.65
CA GLN A 114 -0.68 -14.51 -2.07
C GLN A 114 -1.60 -13.37 -2.44
N GLU A 115 -2.85 -13.70 -2.75
CA GLU A 115 -3.93 -12.72 -2.87
C GLU A 115 -4.31 -12.20 -1.47
N THR A 116 -4.45 -10.88 -1.35
CA THR A 116 -4.97 -10.24 -0.15
C THR A 116 -6.48 -10.37 -0.06
N GLU A 117 -7.01 -10.46 1.16
CA GLU A 117 -8.46 -10.49 1.36
C GLU A 117 -9.10 -9.17 0.95
N GLY A 118 -10.15 -9.27 0.14
CA GLY A 118 -11.00 -8.13 -0.18
C GLY A 118 -11.99 -7.83 0.96
N PHE A 119 -12.52 -6.61 0.96
CA PHE A 119 -13.46 -6.16 2.00
C PHE A 119 -14.91 -6.25 1.51
N ASN A 120 -15.81 -6.85 2.29
CA ASN A 120 -17.25 -6.86 2.05
C ASN A 120 -17.67 -7.24 0.61
N GLY A 121 -17.12 -8.35 0.09
CA GLY A 121 -17.44 -8.84 -1.25
C GLY A 121 -16.70 -8.14 -2.38
N LEU A 122 -15.84 -7.16 -2.08
CA LEU A 122 -14.87 -6.64 -3.03
C LEU A 122 -13.81 -7.72 -3.32
N PRO A 123 -13.30 -7.77 -4.57
CA PRO A 123 -12.21 -8.68 -4.92
C PRO A 123 -10.95 -8.34 -4.12
N GLY A 124 -10.18 -9.38 -3.84
CA GLY A 124 -8.84 -9.28 -3.26
C GLY A 124 -7.87 -8.54 -4.16
N SER A 125 -6.60 -8.54 -3.80
CA SER A 125 -5.56 -7.99 -4.67
C SER A 125 -4.28 -8.81 -4.62
N GLN A 126 -3.76 -9.11 -5.80
CA GLN A 126 -2.48 -9.77 -6.00
C GLN A 126 -1.74 -9.04 -7.12
N TYR A 127 -0.55 -8.52 -6.83
CA TYR A 127 0.14 -7.68 -7.80
C TYR A 127 1.34 -8.36 -8.46
N LEU A 128 1.49 -8.09 -9.76
CA LEU A 128 2.75 -8.23 -10.50
C LEU A 128 3.20 -6.82 -10.90
N SER A 129 4.29 -6.35 -10.32
CA SER A 129 4.86 -5.03 -10.62
C SER A 129 6.12 -5.18 -11.44
N THR A 130 6.28 -4.38 -12.48
CA THR A 130 7.52 -4.24 -13.23
C THR A 130 7.90 -2.77 -13.32
N GLY A 131 9.19 -2.48 -13.29
CA GLY A 131 9.69 -1.11 -13.30
C GLY A 131 11.03 -1.00 -13.98
N VAL A 132 11.26 0.17 -14.56
CA VAL A 132 12.57 0.57 -15.07
C VAL A 132 12.88 1.98 -14.58
N GLU A 133 14.12 2.17 -14.15
CA GLU A 133 14.71 3.46 -13.83
C GLU A 133 15.89 3.68 -14.77
N LEU A 134 15.92 4.84 -15.43
CA LEU A 134 17.00 5.26 -16.32
C LEU A 134 17.73 6.42 -15.66
N ASP A 135 19.05 6.34 -15.59
CA ASP A 135 19.90 7.45 -15.11
C ASP A 135 21.09 7.69 -16.05
N PRO A 136 20.85 8.20 -17.28
CA PRO A 136 21.91 8.34 -18.27
C PRO A 136 22.82 9.55 -18.02
N TRP A 137 22.50 10.44 -17.07
CA TRP A 137 23.27 11.68 -16.84
C TRP A 137 23.75 11.88 -15.39
N GLY A 138 23.38 11.02 -14.44
CA GLY A 138 23.76 11.07 -13.03
C GLY A 138 23.05 12.13 -12.19
N TRP A 139 22.41 13.11 -12.83
CA TRP A 139 21.62 14.15 -12.17
C TRP A 139 20.12 14.07 -12.50
N GLY A 140 19.73 13.18 -13.42
CA GLY A 140 18.36 13.09 -13.92
C GLY A 140 17.93 11.65 -14.06
N GLN A 141 16.86 11.29 -13.36
CA GLN A 141 16.27 9.96 -13.36
C GLN A 141 14.92 9.97 -14.09
N LEU A 142 14.69 8.98 -14.95
CA LEU A 142 13.39 8.73 -15.55
C LEU A 142 12.89 7.37 -15.08
N ARG A 143 11.66 7.31 -14.58
CA ARG A 143 11.04 6.09 -14.08
C ARG A 143 9.79 5.79 -14.86
N ALA A 144 9.61 4.53 -15.19
CA ALA A 144 8.37 4.01 -15.73
C ALA A 144 8.09 2.66 -15.08
N GLY A 145 6.81 2.39 -14.80
CA GLY A 145 6.43 1.14 -14.17
C GLY A 145 5.00 0.76 -14.48
N TYR A 146 4.72 -0.53 -14.41
CA TYR A 146 3.40 -1.09 -14.59
C TYR A 146 3.11 -2.06 -13.44
N ARG A 147 1.97 -1.87 -12.77
CA ARG A 147 1.48 -2.76 -11.73
C ARG A 147 0.21 -3.42 -12.21
N ALA A 148 0.30 -4.69 -12.57
CA ALA A 148 -0.87 -5.50 -12.90
C ALA A 148 -1.51 -6.03 -11.61
N ASN A 149 -2.82 -5.84 -11.47
CA ASN A 149 -3.59 -6.53 -10.44
C ASN A 149 -4.19 -7.81 -11.06
N LEU A 150 -3.71 -8.96 -10.60
CA LEU A 150 -4.09 -10.28 -11.12
C LEU A 150 -5.47 -10.71 -10.65
N SER A 151 -5.95 -10.16 -9.53
CA SER A 151 -7.30 -10.38 -9.01
C SER A 151 -8.35 -9.55 -9.76
N ASP A 152 -7.96 -8.39 -10.27
CA ASP A 152 -8.84 -7.46 -10.97
C ASP A 152 -8.06 -6.55 -11.92
N SER A 153 -8.08 -6.88 -13.20
CA SER A 153 -7.29 -6.17 -14.21
C SER A 153 -7.64 -4.69 -14.34
N GLU A 154 -8.88 -4.27 -14.00
CA GLU A 154 -9.32 -2.87 -14.08
C GLU A 154 -8.62 -1.97 -13.05
N ARG A 155 -7.98 -2.59 -12.04
CA ARG A 155 -7.15 -1.93 -11.03
C ARG A 155 -5.66 -2.00 -11.34
N SER A 156 -5.29 -2.38 -12.57
CA SER A 156 -3.89 -2.31 -13.02
C SER A 156 -3.51 -0.89 -13.36
N VAL A 157 -2.31 -0.46 -12.99
CA VAL A 157 -1.90 0.96 -13.05
C VAL A 157 -0.60 1.13 -13.82
N LEU A 158 -0.57 2.10 -14.73
CA LEU A 158 0.66 2.58 -15.35
C LEU A 158 1.19 3.78 -14.56
N SER A 159 2.51 3.84 -14.41
CA SER A 159 3.18 4.91 -13.68
C SER A 159 4.37 5.47 -14.46
N ALA A 160 4.61 6.76 -14.29
CA ALA A 160 5.77 7.46 -14.83
C ALA A 160 6.25 8.48 -13.81
N GLY A 161 7.56 8.67 -13.73
CA GLY A 161 8.17 9.63 -12.81
C GLY A 161 9.46 10.22 -13.33
N ILE A 162 9.80 11.39 -12.81
CA ILE A 162 11.03 12.10 -13.09
C ILE A 162 11.69 12.50 -11.76
N GLY A 163 12.99 12.23 -11.66
CA GLY A 163 13.84 12.64 -10.55
C GLY A 163 14.92 13.60 -11.04
N LEU A 164 15.19 14.65 -10.27
CA LEU A 164 16.26 15.60 -10.52
C LEU A 164 17.08 15.77 -9.25
N SER A 165 18.38 15.55 -9.36
CA SER A 165 19.30 15.56 -8.23
C SER A 165 20.47 16.56 -8.34
N PRO A 166 20.27 17.83 -8.75
CA PRO A 166 21.39 18.78 -8.92
C PRO A 166 21.92 19.29 -7.58
N PHE A 167 23.25 19.32 -7.43
CA PHE A 167 23.96 20.01 -6.33
C PHE A 167 23.50 19.64 -4.90
N GLY A 168 23.09 18.38 -4.66
CA GLY A 168 22.66 17.90 -3.34
C GLY A 168 21.19 18.16 -3.00
N ILE A 169 20.42 18.72 -3.94
CA ILE A 169 18.96 18.81 -3.88
C ILE A 169 18.38 17.61 -4.64
N HIS A 170 17.35 16.96 -4.10
CA HIS A 170 16.61 15.89 -4.76
C HIS A 170 15.15 16.28 -4.89
N VAL A 171 14.63 16.29 -6.11
CA VAL A 171 13.23 16.52 -6.45
C VAL A 171 12.74 15.31 -7.22
N ASP A 172 11.64 14.70 -6.81
CA ASP A 172 10.99 13.61 -7.53
C ASP A 172 9.51 13.95 -7.74
N LEU A 173 9.02 13.69 -8.94
CA LEU A 173 7.62 13.83 -9.33
C LEU A 173 7.18 12.56 -10.03
N ALA A 174 6.07 11.98 -9.58
CA ALA A 174 5.52 10.78 -10.17
C ALA A 174 4.01 10.92 -10.36
N VAL A 175 3.50 10.28 -11.41
CA VAL A 175 2.08 10.09 -11.67
C VAL A 175 1.81 8.62 -11.91
N ALA A 176 0.66 8.16 -11.47
CA ALA A 176 0.21 6.79 -11.69
C ALA A 176 -1.29 6.81 -11.93
N GLY A 177 -1.78 6.02 -12.89
CA GLY A 177 -3.22 5.90 -13.06
C GLY A 177 -3.63 4.85 -14.09
N ASN A 178 -4.94 4.68 -14.15
CA ASN A 178 -5.70 3.94 -15.16
C ASN A 178 -7.03 4.67 -15.39
N GLU A 179 -8.02 3.99 -15.99
CA GLU A 179 -9.32 4.60 -16.28
C GLU A 179 -10.16 4.91 -15.02
N ASN A 180 -9.90 4.21 -13.92
CA ASN A 180 -10.69 4.24 -12.69
C ASN A 180 -9.99 4.94 -11.50
N GLU A 181 -8.66 5.08 -11.56
CA GLU A 181 -7.83 5.61 -10.48
C GLU A 181 -6.70 6.48 -11.05
N MET A 182 -6.43 7.61 -10.39
CA MET A 182 -5.29 8.47 -10.69
C MET A 182 -4.68 8.99 -9.40
N GLY A 183 -3.36 8.97 -9.32
CA GLY A 183 -2.56 9.49 -8.23
C GLY A 183 -1.34 10.25 -8.73
N ALA A 184 -0.89 11.20 -7.92
CA ALA A 184 0.36 11.91 -8.14
C ALA A 184 1.14 11.99 -6.82
N ALA A 185 2.46 11.97 -6.92
CA ALA A 185 3.38 12.10 -5.80
C ALA A 185 4.45 13.14 -6.13
N ALA A 186 4.87 13.86 -5.11
CA ALA A 186 5.99 14.79 -5.18
C ALA A 186 6.84 14.60 -3.92
N GLN A 187 8.14 14.44 -4.11
CA GLN A 187 9.10 14.34 -3.02
C GLN A 187 10.20 15.39 -3.19
N PHE A 188 10.62 15.93 -2.06
CA PHE A 188 11.71 16.90 -1.99
C PHE A 188 12.66 16.52 -0.85
N GLY A 189 13.97 16.54 -1.12
CA GLY A 189 15.00 16.17 -0.17
C GLY A 189 16.26 17.01 -0.34
N PHE A 190 16.98 17.20 0.78
CA PHE A 190 18.29 17.83 0.79
C PHE A 190 19.29 16.88 1.44
N ARG A 191 20.49 16.78 0.85
CA ARG A 191 21.61 16.05 1.44
C ARG A 191 22.71 17.05 1.80
N PHE A 192 23.08 17.10 3.08
CA PHE A 192 24.17 17.92 3.63
C PHE A 192 25.29 17.03 4.17
#